data_AF-A0A7C4DKX2-F1
#
_entry.id   AF-A0A7C4DKX2-F1
#
_cell.length_a   1.000
_cell.length_b   1.000
_cell.length_c   1.000
_cell.angle_alpha   90.00
_cell.angle_beta   90.00
_cell.angle_gamma   90.00
#
_symmetry.space_group_name_H-M   'P 1'
#
loop_
_entity.id
_entity.type
_entity.pdbx_description
1 polymer ?
#
loop_
_entity_poly.entity_id
_entity_poly.type
_entity_poly.pdbx_seq_one_letter_code
_entity_poly.pdbx_strand_id
1 'polypeptide(L)' 'MLAGMKFTDDPKAKFRIWALEQAVQPLPRLANLPRFGARKFRSYAEFNAWKRALLMELARQGGARWTK' A
#
# COMPACT_ATOMS: atom_id res chain seq x y z
N MET A 1 -0.38 -21.66 -14.71
CA MET A 1 -1.11 -21.86 -13.45
C MET A 1 -0.34 -22.86 -12.60
N LEU A 2 0.39 -22.39 -11.57
CA LEU A 2 1.08 -23.21 -10.56
C LEU A 2 0.42 -23.00 -9.19
N ALA A 3 -0.91 -23.07 -9.15
CA ALA A 3 -1.62 -23.12 -7.88
C ALA A 3 -1.32 -24.48 -7.22
N GLY A 4 -0.24 -24.57 -6.42
CA GLY A 4 0.07 -25.79 -5.66
C GLY A 4 1.54 -26.07 -5.30
N MET A 5 2.53 -25.31 -5.79
CA MET A 5 3.94 -25.62 -5.48
C MET A 5 4.35 -25.03 -4.12
N LYS A 6 4.68 -25.90 -3.15
CA LYS A 6 5.13 -25.52 -1.79
C LYS A 6 6.61 -25.85 -1.62
N PHE A 7 7.43 -24.85 -1.26
CA PHE A 7 8.81 -25.04 -0.85
C PHE A 7 8.88 -25.05 0.68
N THR A 8 9.45 -26.10 1.29
CA THR A 8 9.63 -26.24 2.75
C THR A 8 11.12 -26.41 3.04
N ASP A 9 11.63 -25.74 4.08
CA ASP A 9 13.04 -25.80 4.51
C ASP A 9 14.09 -25.47 3.42
N ASP A 10 13.72 -24.66 2.42
CA ASP A 10 14.63 -24.17 1.40
C ASP A 10 14.94 -22.68 1.60
N PRO A 11 16.15 -22.31 2.07
CA PRO A 11 16.56 -20.91 2.24
C PRO A 11 16.54 -20.10 0.94
N LYS A 12 16.60 -20.77 -0.22
CA LYS A 12 16.58 -20.15 -1.55
C LYS A 12 15.18 -20.14 -2.18
N ALA A 13 14.16 -20.64 -1.48
CA ALA A 13 12.78 -20.69 -1.98
C ALA A 13 12.30 -19.34 -2.51
N LYS A 14 12.59 -18.26 -1.79
CA LYS A 14 12.23 -16.88 -2.16
C LYS A 14 12.77 -16.49 -3.55
N PHE A 15 14.03 -16.79 -3.84
CA PHE A 15 14.64 -16.47 -5.13
C PHE A 15 14.06 -17.32 -6.27
N ARG A 16 13.73 -18.59 -5.99
CA ARG A 16 13.07 -19.47 -6.98
C ARG A 16 11.66 -18.98 -7.29
N ILE A 17 10.87 -18.64 -6.26
CA ILE A 17 9.53 -18.07 -6.44
C ILE A 17 9.62 -16.79 -7.27
N TRP A 18 10.54 -15.88 -6.96
CA TRP A 18 10.73 -14.65 -7.72
C TRP A 18 11.21 -14.87 -9.17
N ALA A 19 12.07 -15.86 -9.40
CA ALA A 19 12.51 -16.22 -10.74
C ALA A 19 11.39 -16.87 -11.57
N LEU A 20 10.48 -17.61 -10.93
CA LEU A 20 9.32 -18.25 -11.56
C LEU A 20 8.17 -17.26 -11.81
N GLU A 21 7.92 -16.37 -10.85
CA GLU A 21 6.90 -15.31 -10.92
C GLU A 21 7.52 -13.98 -11.39
N GLN A 22 8.28 -14.01 -12.50
CA GLN A 22 8.75 -12.78 -13.14
C GLN A 22 7.56 -11.95 -13.65
N ALA A 23 6.97 -11.17 -12.75
CA ALA A 23 5.88 -10.28 -13.03
C ALA A 23 6.22 -8.93 -12.41
N VAL A 24 6.54 -7.96 -13.26
CA VAL A 24 6.48 -6.55 -12.87
C VAL A 24 5.01 -6.22 -12.70
N GLN A 25 4.49 -6.41 -11.49
CA GLN A 25 3.13 -6.00 -11.15
C GLN A 25 3.14 -4.51 -10.79
N PRO A 26 2.18 -3.73 -11.31
CA PRO A 26 2.04 -2.34 -10.89
C PRO A 26 1.75 -2.30 -9.39
N LEU A 27 2.38 -1.35 -8.68
CA LEU A 27 2.08 -1.14 -7.28
C LEU A 27 0.63 -0.64 -7.16
N PRO A 28 -0.22 -1.29 -6.35
CA PRO A 28 -1.60 -0.85 -6.18
C PRO A 28 -1.62 0.57 -5.62
N ARG A 29 -2.41 1.43 -6.25
CA ARG A 29 -2.61 2.81 -5.79
C ARG A 29 -3.86 2.85 -4.93
N LEU A 30 -3.89 3.80 -3.99
CA LEU A 30 -5.11 4.05 -3.23
C LEU A 30 -6.10 4.80 -4.13
N ALA A 31 -7.18 4.14 -4.52
CA ALA A 31 -8.18 4.63 -5.46
C ALA A 31 -9.00 5.81 -4.90
N ASN A 32 -9.14 5.88 -3.58
CA ASN A 32 -9.91 6.91 -2.87
C ASN A 32 -9.03 7.74 -1.92
N LEU A 33 -7.78 7.99 -2.28
CA LEU A 33 -6.94 8.90 -1.49
C LEU A 33 -7.60 10.30 -1.45
N PRO A 34 -7.81 10.90 -0.26
CA PRO A 34 -8.26 12.28 -0.15
C PRO A 34 -7.34 13.21 -0.95
N ARG A 35 -7.91 14.18 -1.67
CA ARG A 35 -7.11 15.14 -2.40
C ARG A 35 -6.47 16.11 -1.42
N PHE A 36 -5.15 16.20 -1.43
CA PHE A 36 -4.42 17.20 -0.66
C PHE A 36 -3.25 17.76 -1.48
N GLY A 37 -2.99 19.06 -1.31
CA GLY A 37 -1.83 19.74 -1.90
C GLY A 37 -0.67 19.85 -0.92
N ALA A 38 0.45 20.40 -1.42
CA ALA A 38 1.56 20.79 -0.56
C ALA A 38 1.11 21.89 0.42
N ARG A 39 1.39 21.70 1.71
CA ARG A 39 1.05 22.65 2.78
C ARG A 39 2.22 22.80 3.75
N LYS A 40 2.49 24.04 4.18
CA LYS A 40 3.44 24.33 5.26
C LYS A 40 2.70 24.31 6.60
N PHE A 41 3.37 23.82 7.64
CA PHE A 41 2.86 23.75 9.01
C PHE A 41 3.79 24.53 9.92
N ARG A 42 3.22 25.16 10.95
CA ARG A 42 3.97 25.92 11.96
C ARG A 42 4.49 25.03 13.08
N SER A 43 3.93 23.83 13.23
CA SER A 43 4.34 22.86 14.25
C SER A 43 4.00 21.42 13.85
N TYR A 44 4.62 20.46 14.53
CA TYR A 44 4.33 19.03 14.36
C TYR A 44 2.91 18.67 14.81
N ALA A 45 2.38 19.37 15.81
CA ALA A 45 1.01 19.19 16.28
C ALA A 45 0.00 19.57 15.18
N GLU A 46 0.22 20.70 14.49
CA GLU A 46 -0.63 21.12 13.37
C GLU A 46 -0.57 20.09 12.23
N PHE A 47 0.64 19.61 11.90
CA PHE A 47 0.83 18.58 10.88
C PHE A 47 0.11 17.27 11.22
N ASN A 48 0.19 16.81 12.48
CA ASN A 48 -0.48 15.61 12.92
C ASN A 48 -2.00 15.74 12.93
N ALA A 49 -2.54 16.89 13.34
CA ALA A 49 -3.97 17.17 13.28
C ALA A 49 -4.46 17.12 11.82
N TRP A 50 -3.69 17.69 10.89
CA TRP A 50 -4.00 17.64 9.46
C TRP A 50 -3.98 16.21 8.91
N LYS A 51 -2.94 15.40 9.21
CA LYS A 51 -2.91 13.98 8.84
C LYS A 51 -4.13 13.21 9.38
N ARG A 52 -4.49 13.47 10.65
CA ARG A 52 -5.64 12.82 11.28
C ARG A 52 -6.95 13.19 10.57
N ALA A 53 -7.11 14.44 10.15
CA ALA A 53 -8.27 14.85 9.37
C ALA A 53 -8.38 14.09 8.04
N LEU A 54 -7.27 13.92 7.31
CA LEU A 54 -7.23 13.13 6.06
C LEU A 54 -7.60 11.65 6.30
N LEU A 55 -7.10 11.05 7.38
CA LEU A 55 -7.44 9.67 7.75
C LEU A 55 -8.93 9.52 8.09
N MET A 56 -9.51 10.52 8.76
CA MET A 56 -10.94 10.52 9.08
C MET A 56 -11.81 10.70 7.82
N GLU A 57 -11.36 11.50 6.86
CA GLU A 57 -12.01 11.60 5.56
C GLU A 57 -11.98 10.27 4.81
N LEU A 58 -10.82 9.61 4.75
CA LEU A 58 -10.68 8.29 4.15
C LEU A 58 -11.59 7.26 4.84
N ALA A 59 -11.67 7.28 6.17
CA ALA A 59 -12.56 6.41 6.93
C ALA A 59 -14.04 6.65 6.58
N ARG A 60 -14.47 7.91 6.45
CA ARG A 60 -15.82 8.28 6.02
C ARG A 60 -16.15 7.80 4.60
N GLN A 61 -15.15 7.73 3.73
CA GLN A 61 -15.30 7.18 2.37
C GLN A 61 -15.35 5.64 2.33
N GLY A 62 -15.41 4.98 3.48
CA GLY A 62 -15.46 3.53 3.61
C GLY A 62 -14.08 2.86 3.67
N GLY A 63 -13.06 3.59 4.12
CA GLY A 63 -11.70 3.08 4.31
C GLY A 63 -10.87 2.99 3.02
N ALA A 64 -9.66 2.46 3.15
CA ALA A 64 -8.71 2.32 2.04
C ALA A 64 -9.24 1.39 0.93
N ARG A 65 -9.35 1.92 -0.30
CA ARG A 65 -9.67 1.13 -1.49
C ARG A 65 -8.48 1.14 -2.45
N TRP A 66 -8.09 -0.03 -2.93
CA TRP A 66 -6.94 -0.18 -3.81
C TRP A 66 -7.36 -0.30 -5.28
N THR A 67 -6.56 0.23 -6.19
CA THR A 67 -6.72 -0.05 -7.62
C THR A 67 -6.52 -1.54 -7.86
N LYS A 68 -7.31 -2.11 -8.76
CA LYS A 68 -7.14 -3.49 -9.23
C LYS A 68 -5.79 -3.66 -9.93
#